data_AF-A0A0F5J7P6-F1
#
_entry.id   AF-A0A0F5J7P6-F1
#
_cell.length_a   1.000
_cell.length_b   1.000
_cell.length_c   1.000
_cell.angle_alpha   90.00
_cell.angle_beta   90.00
_cell.angle_gamma   90.00
#
_symmetry.space_group_name_H-M   'P 1'
#
loop_
_entity.id
_entity.type
_entity.pdbx_description
1 polymer ?
#
loop_
_entity_poly.entity_id
_entity_poly.type
_entity_poly.pdbx_seq_one_letter_code
_entity_poly.pdbx_strand_id
1 'polypeptide(L)'
;MATMRFSLTGVVSRETETGSWVKTIADCLGIRMFSKMGSSESMNNVDWDTTKQKEIQDLHHYAISNLIPRAGVYQMKLLESLAQSASIYSPEETETLYNETNKKIEEISSHISGVLVSARELCKSGHQNWESVQSLRYHMNRLNGIIESV
;
A
#
# COMPACT_ATOMS: atom_id res chain seq x y z
N MET A 1 -41.31 -36.72 17.02
CA MET A 1 -40.48 -35.49 17.09
C MET A 1 -39.02 -35.94 17.06
N ALA A 2 -38.27 -35.56 16.03
CA ALA A 2 -36.85 -35.91 15.89
C ALA A 2 -35.99 -34.72 16.32
N THR A 3 -35.15 -34.91 17.33
CA THR A 3 -34.20 -33.90 17.82
C THR A 3 -32.93 -33.97 16.98
N MET A 4 -32.76 -33.03 16.04
CA MET A 4 -31.50 -32.87 15.33
C MET A 4 -30.50 -32.13 16.23
N ARG A 5 -29.40 -32.81 16.59
CA ARG A 5 -28.26 -32.22 17.28
C ARG A 5 -27.29 -31.71 16.22
N PHE A 6 -27.13 -30.40 16.13
CA PHE A 6 -26.10 -29.79 15.30
C PHE A 6 -24.77 -29.83 16.07
N SER A 7 -23.84 -30.65 15.59
CA SER A 7 -22.44 -30.61 16.03
C SER A 7 -21.74 -29.47 15.32
N LEU A 8 -21.28 -28.47 16.07
CA LEU A 8 -20.42 -27.40 15.59
C LEU A 8 -19.00 -27.96 15.43
N THR A 9 -18.72 -28.59 14.29
CA THR A 9 -17.37 -29.00 13.92
C THR A 9 -17.06 -28.42 12.55
N GLY A 10 -16.06 -27.53 12.50
CA GLY A 10 -15.44 -27.13 11.23
C GLY A 10 -15.62 -25.66 10.83
N VAL A 11 -15.25 -24.71 11.69
CA VAL A 11 -14.66 -23.46 11.17
C VAL A 11 -13.16 -23.72 11.07
N VAL A 12 -12.74 -24.23 9.92
CA VAL A 12 -11.35 -24.08 9.48
C VAL A 12 -11.17 -22.59 9.27
N SER A 13 -10.48 -21.94 10.20
CA SER A 13 -9.96 -20.59 9.98
C SER A 13 -9.06 -20.65 8.74
N ARG A 14 -9.54 -20.11 7.62
CA ARG A 14 -8.69 -19.70 6.51
C ARG A 14 -7.95 -18.44 6.94
N GLU A 15 -6.96 -18.59 7.80
CA GLU A 15 -5.92 -17.59 8.04
C GLU A 15 -4.87 -17.74 6.94
N THR A 16 -5.19 -17.29 5.73
CA THR A 16 -4.18 -17.17 4.69
C THR A 16 -4.36 -15.83 3.99
N GLU A 17 -3.32 -14.99 4.12
CA GLU A 17 -2.94 -13.89 3.23
C GLU A 17 -3.39 -12.46 3.56
N THR A 18 -4.38 -12.22 4.43
CA THR A 18 -4.71 -10.84 4.85
C THR A 18 -3.73 -10.22 5.86
N GLY A 19 -2.78 -11.00 6.39
CA GLY A 19 -1.74 -10.53 7.32
C GLY A 19 -0.43 -10.06 6.68
N SER A 20 -0.24 -10.30 5.37
CA SER A 20 1.06 -10.06 4.70
C SER A 20 1.37 -8.57 4.55
N TRP A 21 0.42 -7.80 4.03
CA TRP A 21 0.55 -6.36 3.80
C TRP A 21 0.56 -5.53 5.08
N VAL A 22 -0.20 -5.88 6.12
CA VAL A 22 -0.14 -5.21 7.45
C VAL A 22 1.26 -5.35 8.05
N LYS A 23 1.88 -6.52 7.90
CA LYS A 23 3.26 -6.76 8.32
C LYS A 23 4.25 -5.95 7.48
N THR A 24 4.06 -5.86 6.16
CA THR A 24 4.88 -5.00 5.29
C THR A 24 4.75 -3.52 5.64
N ILE A 25 3.54 -3.04 5.92
CA ILE A 25 3.26 -1.67 6.34
C ILE A 25 3.92 -1.39 7.69
N ALA A 26 3.82 -2.31 8.66
CA ALA A 26 4.50 -2.19 9.96
C ALA A 26 6.03 -2.13 9.80
N ASP A 27 6.60 -3.03 8.99
CA ASP A 27 8.04 -3.09 8.72
C ASP A 27 8.55 -1.82 8.01
N CYS A 28 7.68 -1.13 7.25
CA CYS A 28 8.01 0.15 6.61
C CYS A 28 7.75 1.38 7.48
N LEU A 29 6.75 1.34 8.38
CA LEU A 29 6.37 2.49 9.22
C LEU A 29 7.11 2.55 10.56
N GLY A 30 7.75 1.46 11.04
CA GLY A 30 8.61 1.57 12.21
C GLY A 30 9.18 0.26 12.75
N ILE A 31 10.47 0.31 13.09
CA ILE A 31 11.27 -0.65 13.89
C ILE A 31 12.11 -1.64 13.07
N ARG A 32 13.10 -1.12 12.34
CA ARG A 32 14.46 -1.68 12.46
C ARG A 32 15.45 -0.52 12.59
N MET A 33 15.98 -0.39 13.80
CA MET A 33 17.07 0.50 14.19
C MET A 33 18.08 0.70 13.06
N PHE A 34 18.42 1.97 12.81
CA PHE A 34 19.54 2.39 11.99
C PHE A 34 20.84 1.75 12.49
N SER A 35 21.15 0.54 12.04
CA SER A 35 22.50 0.02 12.15
C SER A 35 23.32 0.69 11.04
N LYS A 36 24.10 1.69 11.46
CA LYS A 36 25.20 2.32 10.75
C LYS A 36 25.85 1.35 9.75
N MET A 37 25.62 1.55 8.46
CA MET A 37 26.22 0.79 7.37
C MET A 37 27.11 1.76 6.58
N GLY A 38 28.38 1.40 6.42
CA GLY A 38 29.41 2.24 5.83
C GLY A 38 29.10 2.68 4.41
N SER A 39 29.66 3.83 4.03
CA SER A 39 29.60 4.36 2.67
C SER A 39 30.17 3.32 1.69
N SER A 40 29.30 2.72 0.90
CA SER A 40 29.72 2.00 -0.30
C SER A 40 29.73 3.01 -1.44
N GLU A 41 30.93 3.19 -1.97
CA GLU A 41 31.30 4.14 -3.00
C GLU A 41 30.74 3.76 -4.37
N SER A 42 30.54 4.81 -5.19
CA SER A 42 30.39 4.81 -6.64
C SER A 42 29.06 4.33 -7.25
N MET A 43 28.13 5.27 -7.42
CA MET A 43 27.49 5.46 -8.74
C MET A 43 26.92 6.87 -8.93
N ASN A 44 27.47 7.56 -9.94
CA ASN A 44 26.96 8.75 -10.64
C ASN A 44 26.72 10.02 -9.79
N ASN A 45 27.70 10.92 -9.86
CA ASN A 45 27.65 12.28 -9.34
C ASN A 45 26.65 13.12 -10.18
N VAL A 46 25.35 12.85 -10.02
CA VAL A 46 24.31 13.82 -10.37
C VAL A 46 24.54 14.98 -9.41
N ASP A 47 24.75 16.18 -9.95
CA ASP A 47 24.92 17.39 -9.15
C ASP A 47 23.61 17.66 -8.39
N TRP A 48 23.54 17.11 -7.18
CA TRP A 48 22.38 17.13 -6.30
C TRP A 48 22.34 18.47 -5.58
N ASP A 49 22.01 19.53 -6.32
CA ASP A 49 21.80 20.83 -5.71
C ASP A 49 20.79 20.72 -4.55
N THR A 50 21.04 21.52 -3.51
CA THR A 50 20.27 21.62 -2.27
C THR A 50 18.76 21.74 -2.51
N THR A 51 18.35 22.43 -3.57
CA THR A 51 16.95 22.55 -3.99
C THR A 51 16.36 21.20 -4.40
N LYS A 52 17.05 20.43 -5.25
CA LYS A 52 16.59 19.09 -5.69
C LYS A 52 16.55 18.10 -4.52
N GLN A 53 17.53 18.18 -3.63
CA GLN A 53 17.56 17.36 -2.42
C GLN A 53 16.33 17.62 -1.54
N LYS A 54 16.00 18.90 -1.34
CA LYS A 54 14.80 19.29 -0.59
C LYS A 54 13.52 18.79 -1.27
N GLU A 55 13.37 18.98 -2.59
CA GLU A 55 12.20 18.47 -3.32
C GLU A 55 12.02 16.96 -3.17
N ILE A 56 13.10 16.19 -3.17
CA ILE A 56 13.04 14.73 -3.02
C ILE A 56 12.66 14.35 -1.59
N GLN A 57 13.18 15.07 -0.59
CA GLN A 57 12.80 14.87 0.81
C GLN A 57 11.32 15.21 1.04
N ASP A 58 10.85 16.32 0.47
CA ASP A 58 9.44 16.73 0.54
C ASP A 58 8.54 15.71 -0.15
N LEU A 59 8.95 15.19 -1.31
CA LEU A 59 8.25 14.12 -2.03
C LEU A 59 8.15 12.85 -1.17
N HIS A 60 9.27 12.41 -0.60
CA HIS A 60 9.33 11.26 0.30
C HIS A 60 8.40 11.46 1.51
N HIS A 61 8.50 12.61 2.17
CA HIS A 61 7.68 12.93 3.34
C HIS A 61 6.18 12.94 3.02
N TYR A 62 5.80 13.56 1.89
CA TYR A 62 4.42 13.56 1.42
C TYR A 62 3.91 12.14 1.14
N ALA A 63 4.71 11.31 0.47
CA ALA A 63 4.31 9.95 0.13
C ALA A 63 3.97 9.10 1.36
N ILE A 64 4.86 9.13 2.37
CA ILE A 64 4.70 8.33 3.60
C ILE A 64 3.63 8.91 4.52
N SER A 65 3.65 10.23 4.74
CA SER A 65 2.84 10.86 5.80
C SER A 65 1.44 11.23 5.33
N ASN A 66 1.21 11.39 4.02
CA ASN A 66 -0.06 11.85 3.48
C ASN A 66 -0.68 10.84 2.51
N LEU A 67 0.05 10.45 1.47
CA LEU A 67 -0.54 9.68 0.38
C LEU A 67 -0.92 8.26 0.81
N ILE A 68 -0.03 7.53 1.47
CA ILE A 68 -0.31 6.16 1.94
C ILE A 68 -1.49 6.12 2.92
N PRO A 69 -1.57 6.98 3.96
CA PRO A 69 -2.74 7.05 4.82
C PRO A 69 -4.03 7.33 4.05
N ARG A 70 -4.02 8.29 3.12
CA ARG A 70 -5.19 8.61 2.27
C ARG A 70 -5.63 7.42 1.42
N ALA A 71 -4.67 6.67 0.86
CA ALA A 71 -4.94 5.45 0.12
C ALA A 71 -5.57 4.36 0.99
N GLY A 72 -5.08 4.17 2.21
CA GLY A 72 -5.66 3.22 3.17
C GLY A 72 -7.10 3.57 3.53
N VAL A 73 -7.38 4.85 3.80
CA VAL A 73 -8.76 5.32 4.02
C VAL A 73 -9.65 5.05 2.81
N TYR A 74 -9.14 5.24 1.59
CA TYR A 74 -9.90 4.96 0.38
C TYR A 74 -10.19 3.45 0.21
N GLN A 75 -9.23 2.57 0.49
CA GLN A 75 -9.47 1.11 0.50
C GLN A 75 -10.56 0.73 1.51
N MET A 76 -10.57 1.34 2.70
CA MET A 76 -11.63 1.12 3.69
C MET A 76 -13.01 1.54 3.16
N LYS A 77 -13.12 2.69 2.48
CA LYS A 77 -14.37 3.14 1.86
C LYS A 77 -14.87 2.21 0.75
N LEU A 78 -13.96 1.66 -0.05
CA LEU A 78 -14.30 0.66 -1.07
C LEU A 78 -14.90 -0.60 -0.42
N LEU A 79 -14.26 -1.11 0.64
CA LEU A 79 -14.75 -2.28 1.37
C LEU A 79 -16.09 -2.02 2.05
N GLU A 80 -16.28 -0.84 2.64
CA GLU A 80 -17.55 -0.44 3.25
C GLU A 80 -18.68 -0.37 2.21
N SER A 81 -18.40 0.22 1.04
CA SER A 81 -19.38 0.32 -0.06
C SER A 81 -19.79 -1.07 -0.57
N LEU A 82 -18.81 -1.98 -0.69
CA LEU A 82 -19.06 -3.37 -1.07
C LEU A 82 -19.87 -4.14 -0.02
N ALA A 83 -19.60 -3.91 1.28
CA ALA A 83 -20.39 -4.54 2.34
C ALA A 83 -21.86 -4.08 2.31
N GLN A 84 -22.11 -2.82 1.97
CA GLN A 84 -23.46 -2.27 1.84
C GLN A 84 -24.19 -2.77 0.59
N SER A 85 -23.46 -3.07 -0.49
CA SER A 85 -24.03 -3.46 -1.78
C SER A 85 -24.86 -4.75 -1.70
N ALA A 86 -24.49 -5.70 -0.83
CA ALA A 86 -25.21 -6.95 -0.62
C ALA A 86 -26.66 -6.79 -0.13
N SER A 87 -27.01 -5.61 0.41
CA SER A 87 -28.39 -5.29 0.82
C SER A 87 -29.22 -4.62 -0.28
N ILE A 88 -28.59 -4.20 -1.38
CA ILE A 88 -29.18 -3.39 -2.46
C ILE A 88 -29.33 -4.21 -3.74
N TYR A 89 -28.33 -5.03 -4.07
CA TYR A 89 -28.20 -5.72 -5.35
C TYR A 89 -28.44 -7.23 -5.24
N SER A 90 -28.64 -7.87 -6.39
CA SER A 90 -28.71 -9.35 -6.45
C SER A 90 -27.35 -9.97 -6.08
N PRO A 91 -27.32 -11.27 -5.72
CA PRO A 91 -26.06 -11.98 -5.49
C PRO A 91 -25.10 -11.93 -6.68
N GLU A 92 -25.60 -12.08 -7.92
CA GLU A 92 -24.79 -12.05 -9.14
C GLU A 92 -24.20 -10.65 -9.41
N GLU A 93 -24.99 -9.60 -9.19
CA GLU A 93 -24.53 -8.21 -9.29
C GLU A 93 -23.49 -7.91 -8.21
N THR A 94 -23.71 -8.40 -6.98
CA THR A 94 -22.79 -8.24 -5.86
C THR A 94 -21.45 -8.95 -6.10
N GLU A 95 -21.46 -10.14 -6.69
CA GLU A 95 -20.23 -10.86 -7.06
C GLU A 95 -19.41 -10.10 -8.11
N THR A 96 -20.09 -9.47 -9.08
CA THR A 96 -19.43 -8.63 -10.08
C THR A 96 -18.76 -7.42 -9.42
N LEU A 97 -19.49 -6.71 -8.55
CA LEU A 97 -18.96 -5.58 -7.77
C LEU A 97 -17.80 -6.01 -6.86
N TYR A 98 -17.87 -7.19 -6.25
CA TYR A 98 -16.80 -7.74 -5.43
C TYR A 98 -15.52 -7.89 -6.25
N ASN A 99 -15.61 -8.52 -7.42
CA ASN A 99 -14.45 -8.77 -8.29
C ASN A 99 -13.79 -7.46 -8.75
N GLU A 100 -14.60 -6.48 -9.18
CA GLU A 100 -14.10 -5.16 -9.58
C GLU A 100 -13.46 -4.40 -8.41
N THR A 101 -14.11 -4.42 -7.25
CA THR A 101 -13.61 -3.76 -6.03
C THR A 101 -12.32 -4.40 -5.56
N ASN A 102 -12.24 -5.73 -5.54
CA ASN A 102 -11.05 -6.45 -5.13
C ASN A 102 -9.86 -6.15 -6.05
N LYS A 103 -10.09 -6.11 -7.38
CA LYS A 103 -9.05 -5.71 -8.34
C LYS A 103 -8.53 -4.28 -8.06
N LYS A 104 -9.42 -3.33 -7.75
CA LYS A 104 -9.03 -1.95 -7.41
C LYS A 104 -8.25 -1.90 -6.10
N ILE A 105 -8.64 -2.68 -5.09
CA ILE A 105 -7.93 -2.79 -3.81
C ILE A 105 -6.52 -3.37 -4.01
N GLU A 106 -6.38 -4.44 -4.81
CA GLU A 106 -5.09 -5.03 -5.15
C GLU A 106 -4.18 -4.04 -5.89
N GLU A 107 -4.71 -3.28 -6.85
CA GLU A 107 -3.96 -2.23 -7.55
C GLU A 107 -3.46 -1.15 -6.57
N ILE A 108 -4.31 -0.70 -5.65
CA ILE A 108 -3.92 0.25 -4.60
C ILE A 108 -2.81 -0.34 -3.71
N SER A 109 -2.99 -1.57 -3.22
CA SER A 109 -2.00 -2.25 -2.36
C SER A 109 -0.64 -2.42 -3.06
N SER A 110 -0.66 -2.74 -4.36
CA SER A 110 0.54 -2.85 -5.19
C SER A 110 1.27 -1.50 -5.28
N HIS A 111 0.54 -0.41 -5.54
CA HIS A 111 1.15 0.92 -5.60
C HIS A 111 1.62 1.44 -4.24
N ILE A 112 0.90 1.18 -3.14
CA ILE A 112 1.37 1.47 -1.77
C ILE A 112 2.71 0.75 -1.52
N SER A 113 2.79 -0.54 -1.85
CA SER A 113 4.01 -1.33 -1.68
C SER A 113 5.17 -0.75 -2.49
N GLY A 114 4.92 -0.35 -3.74
CA GLY A 114 5.91 0.33 -4.58
C GLY A 114 6.40 1.66 -3.99
N VAL A 115 5.50 2.49 -3.44
CA VAL A 115 5.87 3.72 -2.72
C VAL A 115 6.78 3.40 -1.54
N LEU A 116 6.40 2.43 -0.71
CA LEU A 116 7.16 2.06 0.49
C LEU A 116 8.56 1.54 0.16
N VAL A 117 8.69 0.68 -0.86
CA VAL A 117 9.99 0.17 -1.31
C VAL A 117 10.87 1.31 -1.82
N SER A 118 10.34 2.15 -2.71
CA SER A 118 11.12 3.24 -3.32
C SER A 118 11.50 4.32 -2.29
N ALA A 119 10.61 4.63 -1.35
CA ALA A 119 10.91 5.52 -0.23
C ALA A 119 12.04 4.97 0.65
N ARG A 120 12.05 3.66 0.92
CA ARG A 120 13.11 2.99 1.68
C ARG A 120 14.46 3.04 0.97
N GLU A 121 14.49 2.78 -0.33
CA GLU A 121 15.73 2.85 -1.13
C GLU A 121 16.24 4.29 -1.27
N LEU A 122 15.35 5.29 -1.34
CA LEU A 122 15.73 6.70 -1.24
C LEU A 122 16.39 7.01 0.10
N CYS A 123 15.82 6.56 1.22
CA CYS A 123 16.42 6.76 2.53
C CYS A 123 17.82 6.12 2.63
N LYS A 124 17.99 4.89 2.14
CA LYS A 124 19.28 4.18 2.16
C LYS A 124 20.36 4.89 1.34
N SER A 125 19.97 5.50 0.23
CA SER A 125 20.88 6.23 -0.66
C SER A 125 21.09 7.69 -0.26
N GLY A 126 20.60 8.13 0.90
CA GLY A 126 20.70 9.53 1.31
C GLY A 126 19.93 10.47 0.36
N HIS A 127 18.85 9.98 -0.24
CA HIS A 127 18.04 10.70 -1.24
C HIS A 127 18.80 11.01 -2.54
N GLN A 128 19.77 10.17 -2.92
CA GLN A 128 20.60 10.34 -4.11
C GLN A 128 20.44 9.23 -5.16
N ASN A 129 19.38 8.39 -5.05
CA ASN A 129 19.06 7.37 -6.04
C ASN A 129 17.94 7.83 -7.00
N TRP A 130 18.31 8.20 -8.23
CA TRP A 130 17.37 8.69 -9.24
C TRP A 130 16.33 7.65 -9.68
N GLU A 131 16.69 6.36 -9.75
CA GLU A 131 15.75 5.29 -10.11
C GLU A 131 14.66 5.17 -9.05
N SER A 132 15.03 5.27 -7.78
CA SER A 132 14.08 5.28 -6.67
C SER A 132 13.20 6.53 -6.67
N VAL A 133 13.72 7.70 -7.06
CA VAL A 133 12.89 8.92 -7.26
C VAL A 133 11.84 8.69 -8.35
N GLN A 134 12.24 8.15 -9.50
CA GLN A 134 11.33 7.92 -10.61
C GLN A 134 10.27 6.87 -10.27
N SER A 135 10.67 5.76 -9.65
CA SER A 135 9.75 4.75 -9.18
C SER A 135 8.77 5.33 -8.15
N LEU A 136 9.25 6.11 -7.18
CA LEU A 136 8.40 6.76 -6.19
C LEU A 136 7.35 7.65 -6.87
N ARG A 137 7.76 8.52 -7.80
CA ARG A 137 6.83 9.38 -8.56
C ARG A 137 5.81 8.57 -9.36
N TYR A 138 6.23 7.49 -10.00
CA TYR A 138 5.34 6.62 -10.76
C TYR A 138 4.23 6.03 -9.87
N HIS A 139 4.59 5.39 -8.76
CA HIS A 139 3.59 4.78 -7.88
C HIS A 139 2.70 5.84 -7.22
N MET A 140 3.26 7.00 -6.84
CA MET A 140 2.47 8.11 -6.30
C MET A 140 1.43 8.64 -7.30
N ASN A 141 1.83 8.87 -8.55
CA ASN A 141 0.93 9.38 -9.58
C ASN A 141 -0.20 8.39 -9.90
N ARG A 142 0.13 7.10 -10.00
CA ARG A 142 -0.88 6.04 -10.18
C ARG A 142 -1.85 5.98 -9.01
N LEU A 143 -1.32 6.05 -7.79
CA LEU A 143 -2.13 6.00 -6.58
C LEU A 143 -3.05 7.23 -6.43
N ASN A 144 -2.55 8.44 -6.70
CA ASN A 144 -3.37 9.65 -6.76
C ASN A 144 -4.47 9.53 -7.82
N GLY A 145 -4.15 9.06 -9.03
CA GLY A 145 -5.15 8.88 -10.09
C GLY A 145 -6.29 7.94 -9.69
N ILE A 146 -6.00 6.89 -8.92
CA ILE A 146 -7.02 5.97 -8.40
C ILE A 146 -7.87 6.64 -7.31
N ILE A 147 -7.25 7.39 -6.39
CA ILE A 147 -7.95 8.03 -5.25
C ILE A 147 -8.79 9.24 -5.69
N GLU A 148 -8.34 10.00 -6.69
CA GLU A 148 -9.02 11.20 -7.19
C GLU A 148 -10.10 10.90 -8.23
N SER A 149 -10.23 9.64 -8.68
CA SER A 149 -11.26 9.21 -9.62
C SER A 149 -12.67 9.05 -9.02
N VAL A 150 -12.91 9.59 -7.81
CA VAL A 150 -14.14 9.47 -7.03
C VAL A 150 -14.82 10.81 -6.83
#